data_AF-A0A7R9FC95-F1
#
_entry.id   AF-A0A7R9FC95-F1
#
_cell.length_a   1.000
_cell.length_b   1.000
_cell.length_c   1.000
_cell.angle_alpha   90.00
_cell.angle_beta   90.00
_cell.angle_gamma   90.00
#
_symmetry.space_group_name_H-M   'P 1'
#
loop_
_entity.id
_entity.type
_entity.pdbx_description
1 polymer ?
#
loop_
_entity_poly.entity_id
_entity_poly.type
_entity_poly.pdbx_seq_one_letter_code
_entity_poly.pdbx_strand_id
1 'polypeptide(L)'
;VDFFLWGHLKSLVHPPDDRPQSAEDIIAYLHAAITTVDVTMQRHLHQTGVLVFFTMLVGLSTMYDVLHRKPECRRDIYLSFSALTNGRRLFSCSTSVDTLPALHGIRFLSIAWIVLDHQYLVYSSAPLSNAIILKEQISDWTRMYLFNGTVSVDTFLLLSGFLLSYLFLKAMKNKALAEFNIILFYIHRYIR
;
A
#
# COMPACT_ATOMS: atom_id res chain seq x y z
N VAL A 1 5.63 18.45 6.46
CA VAL A 1 6.91 17.94 5.93
C VAL A 1 8.01 18.96 6.16
N ASP A 2 7.77 20.26 5.93
CA ASP A 2 8.78 21.32 6.11
C ASP A 2 9.23 21.58 7.56
N PHE A 3 8.36 21.34 8.54
CA PHE A 3 8.69 21.55 9.97
C PHE A 3 9.71 20.53 10.52
N PHE A 4 9.79 19.35 9.89
CA PHE A 4 10.67 18.25 10.34
C PHE A 4 12.07 18.36 9.72
N LEU A 5 12.16 18.79 8.46
CA LEU A 5 13.44 19.15 7.82
C LEU A 5 14.14 20.30 8.55
N TRP A 6 13.38 21.31 9.00
CA TRP A 6 13.92 22.42 9.80
C TRP A 6 14.46 21.96 11.16
N GLY A 7 13.79 21.02 11.82
CA GLY A 7 14.25 20.43 13.08
C GLY A 7 15.54 19.63 12.93
N HIS A 8 15.68 18.88 11.83
CA HIS A 8 16.88 18.09 11.55
C HIS A 8 18.07 18.96 11.09
N LEU A 9 17.82 20.02 10.30
CA LEU A 9 18.84 21.02 9.98
C LEU A 9 19.36 21.70 11.25
N LYS A 10 18.48 22.03 12.20
CA LYS A 10 18.87 22.59 13.50
C LYS A 10 19.71 21.64 14.35
N SER A 11 19.41 20.34 14.33
CA SER A 11 20.17 19.35 15.13
C SER A 11 21.54 19.04 14.53
N LEU A 12 21.69 19.14 13.20
CA LEU A 12 22.99 19.00 12.52
C LEU A 12 23.86 20.27 12.65
N VAL A 13 23.24 21.44 12.81
CA VAL A 13 23.94 22.73 13.03
C VAL A 13 24.44 22.89 14.48
N HIS A 14 23.84 22.19 15.45
CA HIS A 14 24.25 22.25 16.87
C HIS A 14 24.41 20.85 17.50
N PRO A 15 25.57 20.17 17.30
CA PRO A 15 25.93 18.98 18.05
C PRO A 15 26.29 19.30 19.52
N PRO A 16 26.13 18.34 20.45
CA PRO A 16 26.51 18.50 21.86
C PRO A 16 28.04 18.51 22.01
N ASP A 17 28.58 19.69 22.34
CA ASP A 17 29.92 20.03 22.89
C ASP A 17 31.17 19.16 22.58
N ASP A 18 31.16 18.37 21.51
CA ASP A 18 32.35 17.86 20.85
C ASP A 18 32.45 18.58 19.51
N ARG A 19 33.03 19.79 19.54
CA ARG A 19 33.44 20.49 18.32
C ARG A 19 34.31 19.54 17.50
N PRO A 20 34.10 19.40 16.18
CA PRO A 20 35.04 18.66 15.34
C PRO A 20 36.43 19.27 15.54
N GLN A 21 37.32 18.51 16.17
CA GLN A 21 38.64 19.02 16.58
C GLN A 21 39.61 19.04 15.39
N SER A 22 39.28 18.34 14.30
CA SER A 22 40.07 18.28 13.07
C SER A 22 39.27 18.73 11.84
N ALA A 23 39.96 19.28 10.83
CA ALA A 23 39.34 19.61 9.55
C ALA A 23 38.79 18.36 8.82
N GLU A 24 39.36 17.19 9.11
CA GLU A 24 38.95 15.90 8.54
C GLU A 24 37.56 15.49 9.01
N ASP A 25 37.25 15.71 10.29
CA ASP A 25 35.91 15.46 10.84
C ASP A 25 34.86 16.35 10.16
N ILE A 26 35.16 17.64 9.99
CA ILE A 26 34.25 18.59 9.32
C ILE A 26 33.97 18.15 7.88
N ILE A 27 35.00 17.71 7.15
CA ILE A 27 34.87 17.23 5.77
C ILE A 27 34.05 15.93 5.74
N ALA A 28 34.28 15.01 6.67
CA ALA A 28 33.52 13.76 6.78
C ALA A 28 32.03 14.02 7.09
N TYR A 29 31.74 14.96 8.01
CA TYR A 29 30.37 15.38 8.31
C TYR A 29 29.70 16.05 7.12
N LEU A 30 30.38 16.95 6.40
CA LEU A 30 29.84 17.57 5.20
C LEU A 30 29.53 16.53 4.12
N HIS A 31 30.44 15.57 3.92
CA HIS A 31 30.26 14.52 2.93
C HIS A 31 29.11 13.58 3.29
N ALA A 32 28.96 13.21 4.57
CA ALA A 32 27.82 12.44 5.06
C ALA A 32 26.49 13.21 4.92
N ALA A 33 26.48 14.52 5.21
CA ALA A 33 25.31 15.36 5.04
C ALA A 33 24.90 15.50 3.57
N ILE A 34 25.87 15.73 2.67
CA ILE A 34 25.61 15.86 1.23
C ILE A 34 25.09 14.53 0.65
N THR A 35 25.72 13.41 0.99
CA THR A 35 25.31 12.08 0.48
C THR A 35 23.93 11.66 1.00
N THR A 36 23.59 11.98 2.25
CA THR A 36 22.25 11.66 2.79
C THR A 36 21.15 12.53 2.19
N VAL A 37 21.43 13.82 1.95
CA VAL A 37 20.50 14.73 1.24
C VAL A 37 20.27 14.25 -0.19
N ASP A 38 21.33 13.89 -0.92
CA ASP A 38 21.25 13.44 -2.31
C ASP A 38 20.47 12.11 -2.45
N VAL A 39 20.76 11.12 -1.60
CA VAL A 39 20.04 9.83 -1.60
C VAL A 39 18.56 9.99 -1.26
N THR A 40 18.24 10.88 -0.32
CA THR A 40 16.85 11.14 0.09
C THR A 40 16.08 11.87 -1.02
N MET A 41 16.71 12.88 -1.63
CA MET A 41 16.14 13.62 -2.76
C MET A 41 15.91 12.70 -3.96
N GLN A 42 16.86 11.81 -4.27
CA GLN A 42 16.74 10.83 -5.35
C GLN A 42 15.61 9.82 -5.11
N ARG A 43 15.43 9.33 -3.87
CA ARG A 43 14.33 8.43 -3.53
C ARG A 43 12.97 9.09 -3.70
N HIS A 44 12.82 10.35 -3.26
CA HIS A 44 11.57 11.09 -3.45
C HIS A 44 11.33 11.44 -4.92
N LEU A 45 12.36 11.78 -5.68
CA LEU A 45 12.25 12.05 -7.12
C LEU A 45 11.79 10.80 -7.89
N HIS A 46 12.35 9.63 -7.57
CA HIS A 46 11.91 8.37 -8.18
C HIS A 46 10.47 8.02 -7.82
N GLN A 47 10.10 8.11 -6.53
CA GLN A 47 8.73 7.81 -6.08
C GLN A 47 7.69 8.77 -6.70
N THR A 48 7.97 10.07 -6.71
CA THR A 48 7.09 11.08 -7.31
C THR A 48 7.00 10.91 -8.83
N GLY A 49 8.11 10.62 -9.52
CA GLY A 49 8.12 10.35 -10.95
C GLY A 49 7.25 9.15 -11.34
N VAL A 50 7.34 8.04 -10.59
CA VAL A 50 6.51 6.86 -10.81
C VAL A 50 5.02 7.18 -10.61
N LEU A 51 4.66 7.91 -9.55
CA LEU A 51 3.27 8.31 -9.28
C LEU A 51 2.72 9.24 -10.38
N VAL A 52 3.50 10.21 -10.84
CA VAL A 52 3.10 11.11 -11.93
C VAL A 52 2.91 10.34 -13.24
N PHE A 53 3.79 9.38 -13.55
CA PHE A 53 3.65 8.53 -14.74
C PHE A 53 2.36 7.69 -14.69
N PHE A 54 2.09 7.02 -13.57
CA PHE A 54 0.88 6.22 -13.42
C PHE A 54 -0.39 7.07 -13.46
N THR A 55 -0.39 8.24 -12.83
CA THR A 55 -1.55 9.15 -12.87
C THR A 55 -1.79 9.73 -14.26
N MET A 56 -0.75 10.02 -15.04
CA MET A 56 -0.90 10.40 -16.45
C MET A 56 -1.50 9.28 -17.30
N LEU A 57 -1.05 8.03 -17.12
CA LEU A 57 -1.63 6.87 -17.83
C LEU A 57 -3.12 6.67 -17.49
N VAL A 58 -3.48 6.79 -16.22
CA VAL A 58 -4.88 6.70 -15.77
C VAL A 58 -5.69 7.88 -16.32
N GLY A 59 -5.13 9.09 -16.34
CA GLY A 59 -5.77 10.28 -16.90
C GLY A 59 -6.04 10.14 -18.40
N LEU A 60 -5.03 9.71 -19.17
CA LEU A 60 -5.13 9.49 -20.61
C LEU A 60 -6.15 8.40 -20.95
N SER A 61 -6.14 7.27 -20.23
CA SER A 61 -7.10 6.18 -20.43
C SER A 61 -8.52 6.58 -20.03
N THR A 62 -8.68 7.35 -18.96
CA THR A 62 -9.99 7.88 -18.53
C THR A 62 -10.52 8.92 -19.52
N MET A 63 -9.66 9.79 -20.05
CA MET A 63 -10.01 10.74 -21.12
C MET A 63 -10.45 10.02 -22.39
N TYR A 64 -9.73 8.97 -22.78
CA TYR A 64 -10.07 8.12 -23.92
C TYR A 64 -11.45 7.46 -23.75
N ASP A 65 -11.76 6.96 -22.54
CA ASP A 65 -13.05 6.34 -22.20
C ASP A 65 -14.22 7.34 -22.24
N VAL A 66 -14.01 8.60 -21.85
CA VAL A 66 -15.03 9.66 -21.92
C VAL A 66 -15.29 10.09 -23.38
N LEU A 67 -14.23 10.24 -24.18
CA LEU A 67 -14.33 10.68 -25.58
C LEU A 67 -14.91 9.58 -26.48
N HIS A 68 -14.58 8.31 -26.24
CA HIS A 68 -15.05 7.16 -27.04
C HIS A 68 -16.12 6.34 -26.31
N ARG A 69 -17.19 7.01 -25.86
CA ARG A 69 -18.35 6.36 -25.22
C ARG A 69 -19.15 5.44 -26.15
N LYS A 70 -18.98 5.53 -27.48
CA LYS A 70 -19.71 4.71 -28.45
C LYS A 70 -19.11 3.29 -28.54
N PRO A 71 -19.94 2.24 -28.51
CA PRO A 71 -19.48 0.84 -28.39
C PRO A 71 -18.76 0.29 -29.63
N GLU A 72 -18.93 0.91 -30.81
CA GLU A 72 -18.48 0.36 -32.10
C GLU A 72 -16.96 0.41 -32.35
N CYS A 73 -16.18 1.13 -31.53
CA CYS A 73 -14.71 1.26 -31.65
C CYS A 73 -13.99 1.26 -30.29
N ARG A 74 -14.52 0.53 -29.30
CA ARG A 74 -13.84 0.35 -28.01
C ARG A 74 -12.75 -0.71 -28.15
N ARG A 75 -11.48 -0.32 -27.95
CA ARG A 75 -10.36 -1.25 -27.78
C ARG A 75 -10.10 -1.46 -26.29
N ASP A 76 -10.16 -2.70 -25.82
CA ASP A 76 -10.06 -3.06 -24.40
C ASP A 76 -8.72 -2.68 -23.74
N ILE A 77 -7.64 -2.59 -24.53
CA ILE A 77 -6.30 -2.26 -24.04
C ILE A 77 -6.26 -0.83 -23.47
N TYR A 78 -6.88 0.14 -24.13
CA TYR A 78 -6.90 1.54 -23.65
C TYR A 78 -7.86 1.76 -22.48
N LEU A 79 -8.79 0.83 -22.27
CA LEU A 79 -9.75 0.83 -21.16
C LEU A 79 -9.22 0.14 -19.90
N SER A 80 -8.16 -0.66 -20.03
CA SER A 80 -7.58 -1.46 -18.93
C SER A 80 -7.10 -0.58 -17.77
N PHE A 81 -6.76 0.68 -18.02
CA PHE A 81 -6.32 1.65 -16.99
C PHE A 81 -7.36 2.76 -16.69
N SER A 82 -8.54 2.75 -17.32
CA SER A 82 -9.57 3.77 -17.09
C SER A 82 -10.12 3.69 -15.67
N ALA A 83 -9.97 4.76 -14.90
CA ALA A 83 -10.50 4.85 -13.54
C ALA A 83 -12.03 4.82 -13.52
N LEU A 84 -12.69 5.33 -14.56
CA LEU A 84 -14.16 5.35 -14.65
C LEU A 84 -14.75 3.97 -14.90
N THR A 85 -14.20 3.23 -15.86
CA THR A 85 -14.66 1.87 -16.17
C THR A 85 -14.25 0.89 -15.07
N ASN A 86 -13.00 0.94 -14.60
CA ASN A 86 -12.55 0.08 -13.51
C ASN A 86 -13.22 0.44 -12.18
N GLY A 87 -13.41 1.73 -11.88
CA GLY A 87 -14.15 2.20 -10.72
C GLY A 87 -15.61 1.79 -10.78
N ARG A 88 -16.31 1.95 -11.92
CA ARG A 88 -17.68 1.46 -12.08
C ARG A 88 -17.78 -0.05 -11.97
N ARG A 89 -16.80 -0.82 -12.45
CA ARG A 89 -16.74 -2.28 -12.25
C ARG A 89 -16.45 -2.65 -10.79
N LEU A 90 -15.62 -1.87 -10.11
CA LEU A 90 -15.26 -2.06 -8.70
C LEU A 90 -16.44 -1.74 -7.76
N PHE A 91 -17.20 -0.68 -8.06
CA PHE A 91 -18.40 -0.25 -7.34
C PHE A 91 -19.70 -0.82 -7.93
N SER A 92 -19.61 -1.65 -8.96
CA SER A 92 -20.75 -2.35 -9.54
C SER A 92 -21.18 -3.45 -8.57
N CYS A 93 -22.26 -3.20 -7.83
CA CYS A 93 -22.92 -4.19 -6.99
C CYS A 93 -23.75 -5.22 -7.78
N SER A 94 -23.51 -5.41 -9.09
CA SER A 94 -24.15 -6.48 -9.84
C SER A 94 -23.42 -7.80 -9.55
N THR A 95 -23.93 -8.55 -8.58
CA THR A 95 -23.41 -9.87 -8.24
C THR A 95 -24.38 -10.97 -8.61
N SER A 96 -23.84 -12.11 -9.06
CA SER A 96 -24.61 -13.34 -9.08
C SER A 96 -25.03 -13.70 -7.66
N VAL A 97 -26.20 -14.31 -7.50
CA VAL A 97 -26.81 -14.73 -6.21
C VAL A 97 -25.87 -15.58 -5.34
N ASP A 98 -24.79 -16.08 -5.94
CA ASP A 98 -23.83 -17.02 -5.37
C ASP A 98 -22.50 -16.39 -4.88
N THR A 99 -22.35 -15.07 -4.98
CA THR A 99 -21.14 -14.35 -4.53
C THR A 99 -21.45 -13.43 -3.35
N LEU A 100 -20.48 -13.27 -2.43
CA LEU A 100 -20.58 -12.42 -1.24
C LEU A 100 -19.82 -11.10 -1.47
N PRO A 101 -20.39 -10.10 -2.19
CA PRO A 101 -19.70 -8.87 -2.56
C PRO A 101 -19.17 -8.07 -1.38
N ALA A 102 -19.92 -8.04 -0.26
CA ALA A 102 -19.53 -7.33 0.95
C ALA A 102 -18.17 -7.85 1.49
N LEU A 103 -17.93 -9.17 1.43
CA LEU A 103 -16.66 -9.76 1.84
C LEU A 103 -15.48 -9.32 0.97
N HIS A 104 -15.70 -9.17 -0.34
CA HIS A 104 -14.68 -8.66 -1.25
C HIS A 104 -14.33 -7.20 -0.94
N GLY A 105 -15.33 -6.37 -0.62
CA GLY A 105 -15.14 -4.99 -0.18
C GLY A 105 -14.34 -4.88 1.12
N ILE A 106 -14.69 -5.66 2.14
CA ILE A 106 -13.95 -5.66 3.42
C ILE A 106 -12.51 -6.13 3.19
N ARG A 107 -12.30 -7.19 2.39
CA ARG A 107 -10.95 -7.68 2.07
C ARG A 107 -10.09 -6.62 1.38
N PHE A 108 -10.67 -5.85 0.45
CA PHE A 108 -9.99 -4.73 -0.20
C PHE A 108 -9.60 -3.65 0.80
N LEU A 109 -10.53 -3.24 1.67
CA LEU A 109 -10.27 -2.25 2.72
C LEU A 109 -9.18 -2.72 3.69
N SER A 110 -9.19 -4.01 4.08
CA SER A 110 -8.16 -4.59 4.94
C SER A 110 -6.77 -4.54 4.27
N ILE A 111 -6.65 -4.93 3.00
CA ILE A 111 -5.37 -4.86 2.27
C ILE A 111 -4.89 -3.40 2.15
N ALA A 112 -5.79 -2.47 1.80
CA ALA A 112 -5.44 -1.06 1.70
C ALA A 112 -4.91 -0.51 3.03
N TRP A 113 -5.55 -0.89 4.15
CA TRP A 113 -5.08 -0.51 5.49
C TRP A 113 -3.73 -1.15 5.84
N ILE A 114 -3.50 -2.44 5.54
CA ILE A 114 -2.20 -3.11 5.76
C ILE A 114 -1.07 -2.39 5.01
N VAL A 115 -1.32 -1.97 3.76
CA VAL A 115 -0.34 -1.21 2.97
C VAL A 115 -0.02 0.15 3.60
N LEU A 116 -1.05 0.86 4.07
CA LEU A 116 -0.88 2.14 4.77
C LEU A 116 -0.07 1.99 6.08
N ASP A 117 -0.37 0.95 6.86
CA ASP A 117 0.36 0.63 8.10
C ASP A 117 1.84 0.32 7.83
N HIS A 118 2.13 -0.56 6.86
CA HIS A 118 3.51 -0.87 6.51
C HIS A 118 4.31 0.34 6.00
N GLN A 119 3.68 1.20 5.19
CA GLN A 119 4.31 2.44 4.75
C GLN A 119 4.65 3.33 5.96
N TYR A 120 3.74 3.42 6.92
CA TYR A 120 3.95 4.19 8.15
C TYR A 120 5.04 3.60 9.05
N LEU A 121 5.10 2.28 9.19
CA LEU A 121 6.13 1.57 9.96
C LEU A 121 7.53 1.74 9.36
N VAL A 122 7.66 1.67 8.04
CA VAL A 122 8.95 1.90 7.37
C VAL A 122 9.39 3.36 7.55
N TYR A 123 8.47 4.32 7.45
CA TYR A 123 8.77 5.72 7.71
C TYR A 123 9.18 5.97 9.17
N SER A 124 8.49 5.32 10.11
CA SER A 124 8.71 5.47 11.55
C SER A 124 9.90 4.68 12.10
N SER A 125 10.46 3.74 11.33
CA SER A 125 11.66 2.98 11.70
C SER A 125 12.94 3.60 11.13
N ALA A 126 12.84 4.69 10.37
CA ALA A 126 13.99 5.42 9.89
C ALA A 126 14.79 6.00 11.08
N PRO A 127 16.14 5.96 11.09
CA PRO A 127 16.98 6.41 12.19
C PRO A 127 16.86 7.91 12.55
N LEU A 128 16.04 8.66 11.79
CA LEU A 128 15.71 10.06 12.00
C LEU A 128 14.42 10.28 12.81
N SER A 129 13.65 9.23 13.12
CA SER A 129 12.41 9.33 13.87
C SER A 129 12.68 9.53 15.36
N ASN A 130 12.28 10.67 15.91
CA ASN A 130 12.43 10.97 17.34
C ASN A 130 11.42 10.14 18.16
N ALA A 131 11.90 9.31 19.08
CA ALA A 131 11.07 8.42 19.89
C ALA A 131 10.01 9.18 20.73
N ILE A 132 10.29 10.43 21.08
CA ILE A 132 9.37 11.31 21.82
C ILE A 132 8.15 11.69 20.95
N ILE A 133 8.39 12.03 19.68
CA ILE A 133 7.32 12.38 18.72
C ILE A 133 6.46 11.15 18.44
N LEU A 134 7.08 9.98 18.25
CA LEU A 134 6.37 8.71 18.07
C LEU A 134 5.39 8.41 19.22
N LYS A 135 5.82 8.64 20.47
CA LYS A 135 4.97 8.43 21.65
C LYS A 135 3.76 9.37 21.68
N GLU A 136 3.96 10.63 21.29
CA GLU A 136 2.88 11.62 21.19
C GLU A 136 1.91 11.26 20.04
N GLN A 137 2.41 10.77 18.91
CA GLN A 137 1.59 10.31 17.78
C GLN A 137 0.74 9.08 18.10
N ILE A 138 1.23 8.15 18.93
CA ILE A 138 0.47 6.98 19.39
C ILE A 138 -0.68 7.40 20.32
N SER A 139 -0.49 8.46 21.10
CA SER A 139 -1.50 8.94 22.05
C SER A 139 -2.68 9.71 21.41
N ASP A 140 -2.54 10.09 20.14
CA ASP A 140 -3.60 10.76 19.39
C ASP A 140 -4.59 9.72 18.85
N TRP A 141 -5.83 9.79 19.33
CA TRP A 141 -6.94 8.90 18.94
C TRP A 141 -7.17 8.86 17.42
N THR A 142 -6.93 9.97 16.73
CA THR A 142 -7.10 10.10 15.28
C THR A 142 -6.09 9.27 14.50
N ARG A 143 -4.91 9.02 15.10
CA ARG A 143 -3.81 8.24 14.51
C ARG A 143 -3.77 6.82 15.05
N MET A 144 -4.53 6.53 16.10
CA MET A 144 -4.66 5.20 16.68
C MET A 144 -5.09 4.15 15.66
N TYR A 145 -5.93 4.51 14.68
CA TYR A 145 -6.29 3.63 13.55
C TYR A 145 -5.07 3.19 12.72
N LEU A 146 -4.09 4.07 12.50
CA LEU A 146 -2.87 3.72 11.76
C LEU A 146 -2.02 2.71 12.55
N PHE A 147 -1.92 2.87 13.87
CA PHE A 147 -1.11 1.99 14.73
C PHE A 147 -1.79 0.66 15.07
N ASN A 148 -3.10 0.53 14.88
CA ASN A 148 -3.84 -0.72 15.10
C ASN A 148 -3.90 -1.61 13.84
N GLY A 149 -2.81 -1.63 13.05
CA GLY A 149 -2.70 -2.43 11.83
C GLY A 149 -2.98 -3.93 12.03
N THR A 150 -2.71 -4.47 13.21
CA THR A 150 -2.99 -5.87 13.59
C THR A 150 -4.46 -6.25 13.37
N VAL A 151 -5.39 -5.35 13.68
CA VAL A 151 -6.83 -5.58 13.49
C VAL A 151 -7.18 -5.79 12.01
N SER A 152 -6.47 -5.09 11.12
CA SER A 152 -6.65 -5.24 9.68
C SER A 152 -6.15 -6.60 9.17
N VAL A 153 -4.98 -7.04 9.66
CA VAL A 153 -4.41 -8.36 9.34
C VAL A 153 -5.33 -9.48 9.82
N ASP A 154 -5.84 -9.38 11.05
CA ASP A 154 -6.77 -10.36 11.62
C ASP A 154 -8.06 -10.45 10.80
N THR A 155 -8.62 -9.30 10.41
CA THR A 155 -9.80 -9.23 9.54
C THR A 155 -9.53 -9.89 8.18
N PHE A 156 -8.38 -9.61 7.57
CA PHE A 156 -8.00 -10.21 6.29
C PHE A 156 -7.86 -11.74 6.37
N LEU A 157 -7.20 -12.24 7.42
CA LEU A 157 -7.00 -13.67 7.64
C LEU A 157 -8.33 -14.38 7.93
N LEU A 158 -9.18 -13.78 8.78
CA LEU A 158 -10.50 -14.32 9.11
C LEU A 158 -11.38 -14.46 7.86
N LEU A 159 -11.47 -13.41 7.04
CA LEU A 159 -12.28 -13.43 5.81
C LEU A 159 -11.74 -14.41 4.77
N SER A 160 -10.41 -14.53 4.67
CA SER A 160 -9.77 -15.48 3.75
C SER A 160 -10.04 -16.93 4.17
N GLY A 161 -9.96 -17.24 5.46
CA GLY A 161 -10.31 -18.55 6.01
C GLY A 161 -11.80 -18.87 5.87
N PHE A 162 -12.67 -17.90 6.19
CA PHE A 162 -14.12 -18.05 6.04
C PHE A 162 -14.53 -18.37 4.59
N LEU A 163 -14.01 -17.62 3.61
CA LEU A 163 -14.34 -17.84 2.21
C LEU A 163 -13.85 -19.21 1.72
N LEU A 164 -12.66 -19.64 2.15
CA LEU A 164 -12.14 -20.97 1.82
C LEU A 164 -13.04 -22.07 2.36
N SER A 165 -13.44 -21.98 3.62
CA SER A 165 -14.36 -22.93 4.26
C SER A 165 -15.75 -22.92 3.60
N TYR A 166 -16.27 -21.74 3.26
CA TYR A 166 -17.54 -21.59 2.55
C TYR A 166 -17.51 -22.28 1.18
N LEU A 167 -16.47 -22.03 0.38
CA LEU A 167 -16.29 -22.67 -0.93
C LEU A 167 -16.11 -24.18 -0.81
N PHE A 168 -15.38 -24.64 0.21
CA PHE A 168 -15.20 -26.06 0.51
C PHE A 168 -16.54 -26.76 0.82
N LEU A 169 -17.34 -26.19 1.72
CA LEU A 169 -18.66 -26.73 2.08
C LEU A 169 -19.62 -26.71 0.88
N LYS A 170 -19.57 -25.66 0.06
CA LYS A 170 -20.38 -25.57 -1.17
C LYS A 170 -19.98 -26.63 -2.19
N ALA A 171 -18.69 -26.87 -2.38
CA ALA A 171 -18.19 -27.89 -3.30
C ALA A 171 -18.54 -29.32 -2.83
N MET A 172 -18.53 -29.56 -1.51
CA MET A 172 -19.02 -30.82 -0.92
C MET A 172 -20.54 -31.00 -1.13
N LYS A 173 -21.34 -29.96 -0.86
CA LYS A 173 -22.80 -29.99 -1.05
C LYS A 173 -23.21 -30.31 -2.49
N ASN A 174 -22.48 -29.78 -3.47
CA ASN A 174 -22.77 -29.98 -4.89
C ASN A 174 -22.23 -31.31 -5.45
N LYS A 175 -21.73 -32.23 -4.61
CA LYS A 175 -21.09 -33.51 -4.99
C LYS A 175 -19.93 -33.39 -6.00
N ALA A 176 -19.44 -32.19 -6.27
CA ALA A 176 -18.27 -31.96 -7.13
C ALA A 176 -16.99 -32.59 -6.53
N LEU A 177 -16.99 -32.86 -5.22
CA LEU A 177 -15.89 -33.44 -4.46
C LEU A 177 -16.32 -34.74 -3.75
N ALA A 178 -17.04 -35.62 -4.44
CA ALA A 178 -17.47 -36.91 -3.87
C ALA A 178 -16.29 -37.79 -3.38
N GLU A 179 -15.09 -37.59 -3.93
CA GLU A 179 -13.83 -38.15 -3.44
C GLU A 179 -12.80 -37.02 -3.24
N PHE A 180 -12.93 -36.24 -2.16
CA PHE A 180 -11.99 -35.15 -1.88
C PHE A 180 -10.63 -35.70 -1.47
N ASN A 181 -9.74 -35.90 -2.44
CA ASN A 181 -8.34 -36.17 -2.17
C ASN A 181 -7.62 -34.85 -1.85
N ILE A 182 -7.39 -34.60 -0.54
CA ILE A 182 -6.65 -33.43 -0.03
C ILE A 182 -5.31 -33.26 -0.75
N ILE A 183 -4.63 -34.36 -1.06
CA ILE A 183 -3.31 -34.34 -1.70
C ILE A 183 -3.43 -33.80 -3.14
N LEU A 184 -4.39 -34.29 -3.90
CA LEU A 184 -4.63 -33.82 -5.28
C LEU A 184 -5.10 -32.35 -5.31
N PHE A 185 -5.89 -31.92 -4.33
CA PHE A 185 -6.32 -30.53 -4.19
C PHE A 185 -5.15 -29.58 -3.92
N TYR A 186 -4.23 -29.94 -3.01
CA TYR A 186 -3.05 -29.12 -2.74
C TYR A 186 -2.09 -29.07 -3.92
N ILE A 187 -1.89 -30.19 -4.63
CA ILE A 187 -1.07 -30.24 -5.85
C ILE A 187 -1.67 -29.33 -6.93
N HIS A 188 -2.97 -29.44 -7.21
CA HIS A 188 -3.64 -28.58 -8.19
C HIS A 188 -3.59 -27.10 -7.79
N ARG A 189 -3.68 -26.78 -6.49
CA ARG A 189 -3.57 -25.40 -5.99
C ARG A 189 -2.17 -24.82 -6.10
N TYR A 190 -1.12 -25.65 -6.11
CA TYR A 190 0.27 -25.19 -6.26
C TYR A 190 0.70 -25.09 -7.73
N ILE A 191 0.09 -25.90 -8.61
CA ILE A 191 0.36 -25.91 -10.06
C ILE A 191 -0.39 -24.81 -10.82
N ARG A 192 -1.59 -24.43 -10.36
CA ARG A 192 -2.35 -23.29 -10.92
C ARG A 192 -1.75 -21.96 -10.49
#